data_AF-A0AAU6XYI7-F1
#
_entry.id   AF-A0AAU6XYI7-F1
#
_cell.length_a   1.000
_cell.length_b   1.000
_cell.length_c   1.000
_cell.angle_alpha   90.00
_cell.angle_beta   90.00
_cell.angle_gamma   90.00
#
_symmetry.space_group_name_H-M   'P 1'
#
loop_
_entity.id
_entity.type
_entity.pdbx_description
1 polymer ?
#
loop_
_entity_poly.entity_id
_entity_poly.type
_entity_poly.pdbx_seq_one_letter_code
_entity_poly.pdbx_strand_id
1 'polypeptide(L)'
;MLIQKLKKSYWLRPALSLSLISLSFTAYHQALVDTDLVRLQKDGSLQYKADAKGNTLPDFSNVGYHSGEKQWPNVPVVKTISPAAEGSSEQIIQDAINEVSARAPDANGYRGAVLLKKGKYLVPGTIRITKNGIVIRGEGNTANGTCIVAIAAYW
;
A
#
# COMPACT_ATOMS: atom_id res chain seq x y z
N MET A 1 -32.83 55.80 -56.06
CA MET A 1 -33.67 56.42 -55.01
C MET A 1 -34.71 55.40 -54.56
N LEU A 2 -34.61 54.95 -53.31
CA LEU A 2 -35.60 54.27 -52.45
C LEU A 2 -36.38 53.00 -52.93
N ILE A 3 -36.15 51.93 -52.15
CA ILE A 3 -37.09 50.92 -51.61
C ILE A 3 -37.56 49.79 -52.53
N GLN A 4 -37.17 48.55 -52.17
CA GLN A 4 -38.11 47.56 -51.64
C GLN A 4 -37.36 46.45 -50.87
N LYS A 5 -37.55 46.44 -49.55
CA LYS A 5 -37.26 45.31 -48.67
C LYS A 5 -38.33 44.24 -48.89
N LEU A 6 -37.94 43.03 -49.30
CA LEU A 6 -38.80 41.85 -49.23
C LEU A 6 -38.18 40.85 -48.26
N LYS A 7 -38.79 40.77 -47.07
CA LYS A 7 -38.56 39.72 -46.07
C LYS A 7 -38.99 38.38 -46.68
N LYS A 8 -38.07 37.42 -46.82
CA LYS A 8 -38.44 36.01 -46.99
C LYS A 8 -38.27 35.28 -45.68
N SER A 9 -39.42 34.96 -45.11
CA SER A 9 -39.65 34.04 -44.00
C SER A 9 -39.23 32.63 -44.39
N TYR A 10 -38.39 31.99 -43.59
CA TYR A 10 -38.16 30.56 -43.63
C TYR A 10 -38.39 29.98 -42.23
N TRP A 11 -39.63 29.57 -42.01
CA TRP A 11 -39.96 28.50 -41.08
C TRP A 11 -39.76 27.18 -41.82
N LEU A 12 -38.79 26.37 -41.37
CA LEU A 12 -38.76 24.90 -41.50
C LEU A 12 -37.47 24.40 -40.83
N ARG A 13 -37.60 23.82 -39.63
CA ARG A 13 -36.58 22.92 -39.08
C ARG A 13 -36.63 21.59 -39.86
N PRO A 14 -35.49 20.92 -40.02
CA PRO A 14 -35.24 19.75 -39.18
C PRO A 14 -33.82 19.81 -38.60
N ALA A 15 -33.61 19.77 -37.28
CA ALA A 15 -33.69 18.56 -36.47
C ALA A 15 -32.89 17.39 -37.07
N LEU A 16 -31.63 17.60 -37.49
CA LEU A 16 -30.76 16.51 -37.90
C LEU A 16 -29.26 16.85 -37.77
N SER A 17 -28.77 17.20 -36.57
CA SER A 17 -27.32 17.37 -36.36
C SER A 17 -26.87 17.17 -34.91
N LEU A 18 -27.56 16.33 -34.13
CA LEU A 18 -27.18 16.09 -32.73
C LEU A 18 -27.13 14.61 -32.33
N SER A 19 -26.95 13.66 -33.27
CA SER A 19 -26.78 12.23 -32.92
C SER A 19 -25.35 11.70 -33.02
N LEU A 20 -24.37 12.53 -33.41
CA LEU A 20 -22.99 12.07 -33.65
C LEU A 20 -22.01 12.29 -32.50
N ILE A 21 -22.46 12.85 -31.36
CA ILE A 21 -21.58 13.04 -30.17
C ILE A 21 -21.90 12.03 -29.05
N SER A 22 -22.98 11.26 -29.16
CA SER A 22 -23.35 10.25 -28.15
C SER A 22 -22.75 8.86 -28.36
N LEU A 23 -21.88 8.64 -29.36
CA LEU A 23 -21.34 7.32 -29.69
C LEU A 23 -19.83 7.12 -29.46
N SER A 24 -19.16 8.02 -28.74
CA SER A 24 -17.72 7.89 -28.48
C SER A 24 -17.39 7.49 -27.04
N PHE A 25 -18.39 7.26 -26.19
CA PHE A 25 -18.20 6.89 -24.79
C PHE A 25 -18.64 5.44 -24.54
N THR A 26 -17.92 4.46 -25.07
CA THR A 26 -17.89 3.07 -24.56
C THR A 26 -16.94 2.23 -25.40
N ALA A 27 -15.63 2.41 -25.21
CA ALA A 27 -14.65 1.34 -25.41
C ALA A 27 -13.28 1.81 -24.90
N TYR A 28 -13.20 2.21 -23.63
CA TYR A 28 -11.93 2.01 -22.93
C TYR A 28 -11.86 0.51 -22.63
N HIS A 29 -11.46 -0.29 -23.62
CA HIS A 29 -11.02 -1.64 -23.32
C HIS A 29 -9.73 -1.48 -22.52
N GLN A 30 -9.79 -1.75 -21.20
CA GLN A 30 -8.58 -2.08 -20.45
C GLN A 30 -7.93 -3.24 -21.21
N ALA A 31 -6.77 -3.02 -21.82
CA ALA A 31 -5.95 -4.12 -22.29
C ALA A 31 -5.71 -5.02 -21.09
N LEU A 32 -6.26 -6.24 -21.13
CA LEU A 32 -6.00 -7.25 -20.11
C LEU A 32 -4.48 -7.39 -20.01
N VAL A 33 -3.95 -7.41 -18.80
CA VAL A 33 -2.52 -7.54 -18.54
C VAL A 33 -2.11 -8.95 -18.99
N ASP A 34 -1.76 -9.10 -20.26
CA ASP A 34 -1.30 -10.36 -20.85
C ASP A 34 0.22 -10.29 -20.90
N THR A 35 0.84 -10.87 -19.88
CA THR A 35 2.29 -11.07 -19.86
C THR A 35 2.57 -12.54 -20.20
N ASP A 36 3.75 -12.82 -20.75
CA ASP A 36 4.11 -14.19 -21.14
C ASP A 36 4.10 -15.21 -19.96
N LEU A 37 4.11 -14.72 -18.70
CA LEU A 37 4.15 -15.55 -17.49
C LEU A 37 2.82 -15.67 -16.74
N VAL A 38 1.89 -14.73 -16.92
CA VAL A 38 0.57 -14.78 -16.27
C VAL A 38 -0.51 -14.17 -17.15
N ARG A 39 -1.64 -14.87 -17.21
CA ARG A 39 -2.83 -14.50 -17.98
C ARG A 39 -4.06 -14.42 -17.09
N LEU A 40 -4.78 -13.30 -17.16
CA LEU A 40 -6.12 -13.19 -16.61
C LEU A 40 -7.13 -13.87 -17.53
N GLN A 41 -7.80 -14.91 -17.03
CA GLN A 41 -8.86 -15.63 -17.72
C GLN A 41 -10.19 -14.86 -17.69
N LYS A 42 -11.13 -15.25 -18.55
CA LYS A 42 -12.46 -14.59 -18.64
C LYS A 42 -13.30 -14.72 -17.37
N ASP A 43 -13.06 -15.76 -16.57
CA ASP A 43 -13.72 -15.99 -15.28
C ASP A 43 -13.07 -15.22 -14.11
N GLY A 44 -12.01 -14.46 -14.39
CA GLY A 44 -11.25 -13.70 -13.40
C GLY A 44 -10.13 -14.50 -12.72
N SER A 45 -9.93 -15.78 -13.07
CA SER A 45 -8.80 -16.56 -12.55
C SER A 45 -7.48 -16.19 -13.23
N LEU A 46 -6.36 -16.39 -12.53
CA LEU A 46 -5.02 -16.22 -13.08
C LEU A 46 -4.46 -17.57 -13.53
N GLN A 47 -4.07 -17.65 -14.80
CA GLN A 47 -3.32 -18.78 -15.35
C GLN A 47 -1.83 -18.42 -15.40
N TYR A 48 -1.02 -19.23 -14.73
CA TYR A 48 0.43 -19.08 -14.68
C TYR A 48 1.10 -19.96 -15.73
N LYS A 49 2.17 -19.45 -16.35
CA LYS A 49 2.98 -20.18 -17.32
C LYS A 49 4.45 -20.17 -16.88
N ALA A 50 5.07 -21.35 -16.92
CA ALA A 50 6.50 -21.46 -16.68
C ALA A 50 7.30 -20.91 -17.87
N ASP A 51 8.42 -20.26 -17.60
CA ASP A 51 9.37 -19.83 -18.62
C ASP A 51 10.12 -21.03 -19.24
N ALA A 52 10.99 -20.77 -20.21
CA ALA A 52 11.79 -21.80 -20.88
C ALA A 52 12.74 -22.59 -19.95
N LYS A 53 13.00 -22.08 -18.74
CA LYS A 53 13.82 -22.73 -17.71
C LYS A 53 12.97 -23.41 -16.62
N GLY A 54 11.65 -23.36 -16.73
CA GLY A 54 10.72 -23.92 -15.75
C GLY A 54 10.37 -23.00 -14.58
N ASN A 55 10.80 -21.73 -14.59
CA ASN A 55 10.46 -20.79 -13.51
C ASN A 55 9.03 -20.26 -13.70
N THR A 56 8.28 -20.13 -12.62
CA THR A 56 6.91 -19.60 -12.64
C THR A 56 6.83 -18.38 -11.73
N LEU A 57 5.96 -17.41 -12.06
CA LEU A 57 5.71 -16.26 -11.20
C LEU A 57 5.17 -16.75 -9.83
N PRO A 58 5.75 -16.31 -8.70
CA PRO A 58 5.24 -16.69 -7.38
C PRO A 58 3.79 -16.23 -7.17
N ASP A 59 3.00 -17.09 -6.53
CA ASP A 59 1.65 -16.74 -6.07
C ASP A 59 1.73 -15.91 -4.77
N PHE A 60 1.23 -14.68 -4.83
CA PHE A 60 1.19 -13.74 -3.70
C PHE A 60 -0.21 -13.62 -3.08
N SER A 61 -1.19 -14.43 -3.49
CA SER A 61 -2.57 -14.32 -3.02
C SER A 61 -2.71 -14.50 -1.50
N ASN A 62 -1.77 -15.22 -0.88
CA ASN A 62 -1.77 -15.53 0.55
C ASN A 62 -0.75 -14.72 1.38
N VAL A 63 -0.15 -13.66 0.82
CA VAL A 63 0.78 -12.82 1.60
C VAL A 63 0.05 -11.95 2.63
N GLY A 64 0.79 -11.52 3.65
CA GLY A 64 0.28 -10.65 4.70
C GLY A 64 -0.13 -11.40 5.96
N TYR A 65 -0.63 -10.67 6.95
CA TYR A 65 -1.01 -11.22 8.24
C TYR A 65 -2.19 -12.18 8.08
N HIS A 66 -1.99 -13.46 8.40
CA HIS A 66 -2.98 -14.54 8.21
C HIS A 66 -3.65 -14.49 6.82
N SER A 67 -2.87 -14.24 5.75
CA SER A 67 -3.37 -14.19 4.36
C SER A 67 -4.52 -13.20 4.14
N GLY A 68 -4.65 -12.18 5.00
CA GLY A 68 -5.74 -11.22 4.96
C GLY A 68 -7.07 -11.72 5.55
N GLU A 69 -7.16 -12.99 5.96
CA GLU A 69 -8.37 -13.58 6.55
C GLU A 69 -8.62 -13.08 7.97
N LYS A 70 -7.57 -12.60 8.65
CA LYS A 70 -7.66 -12.07 10.01
C LYS A 70 -7.28 -10.59 10.03
N GLN A 71 -8.09 -9.79 10.71
CA GLN A 71 -7.74 -8.41 11.02
C GLN A 71 -6.48 -8.37 11.88
N TRP A 72 -5.59 -7.40 11.64
CA TRP A 72 -4.43 -7.19 12.49
C TRP A 72 -4.84 -6.98 13.95
N PRO A 73 -4.04 -7.43 14.92
CA PRO A 73 -4.40 -7.30 16.33
C PRO A 73 -4.22 -5.85 16.81
N ASN A 74 -5.27 -5.29 17.41
CA ASN A 74 -5.21 -3.99 18.07
C ASN A 74 -4.66 -4.12 19.51
N VAL A 75 -3.38 -4.45 19.61
CA VAL A 75 -2.61 -4.46 20.87
C VAL A 75 -2.44 -3.03 21.44
N PRO A 76 -2.64 -2.78 22.74
CA PRO A 76 -2.40 -1.46 23.32
C PRO A 76 -0.94 -1.00 23.18
N VAL A 77 -0.73 0.29 22.86
CA VAL A 77 0.60 0.91 22.94
C VAL A 77 0.94 1.12 24.41
N VAL A 78 2.09 0.57 24.81
CA VAL A 78 2.57 0.62 26.20
C VAL A 78 3.90 1.35 26.34
N LYS A 79 4.62 1.50 25.22
CA LYS A 79 5.86 2.25 25.13
C LYS A 79 5.87 3.03 23.83
N THR A 80 6.21 4.30 23.91
CA THR A 80 6.40 5.17 22.75
C THR A 80 7.82 5.69 22.76
N ILE A 81 8.51 5.60 21.63
CA ILE A 81 9.88 6.09 21.45
C ILE A 81 9.98 6.98 20.22
N SER A 82 10.96 7.87 20.24
CA SER A 82 11.38 8.70 19.11
C SER A 82 12.79 8.26 18.67
N PRO A 83 13.20 8.56 17.42
CA PRO A 83 14.57 8.29 17.01
C PRO A 83 15.56 9.08 17.86
N ALA A 84 16.81 8.62 17.90
CA ALA A 84 17.91 9.39 18.46
C ALA A 84 18.01 10.74 17.72
N ALA A 85 18.28 11.82 18.45
CA ALA A 85 18.52 13.13 17.83
C ALA A 85 19.73 13.08 16.90
N GLU A 86 20.77 12.35 17.30
CA GLU A 86 21.98 12.09 16.54
C GLU A 86 22.44 10.64 16.76
N GLY A 87 23.04 10.03 15.74
CA GLY A 87 23.65 8.72 15.83
C GLY A 87 22.66 7.54 15.88
N SER A 88 23.08 6.46 16.55
CA SER A 88 22.37 5.18 16.58
C SER A 88 21.11 5.23 17.45
N SER A 89 20.02 4.68 16.93
CA SER A 89 18.77 4.42 17.66
C SER A 89 18.64 2.96 18.13
N GLU A 90 19.68 2.14 17.92
CA GLU A 90 19.65 0.70 18.26
C GLU A 90 19.31 0.46 19.72
N GLN A 91 20.02 1.11 20.64
CA GLN A 91 19.81 0.93 22.07
C GLN A 91 18.43 1.43 22.51
N ILE A 92 17.94 2.54 21.93
CA ILE A 92 16.60 3.08 22.21
C ILE A 92 15.52 2.05 21.87
N ILE A 93 15.62 1.41 20.69
CA ILE A 93 14.68 0.39 20.26
C ILE A 93 14.83 -0.87 21.13
N GLN A 94 16.07 -1.30 21.39
CA GLN A 94 16.32 -2.52 22.16
C GLN A 94 15.83 -2.40 23.61
N ASP A 95 16.05 -1.26 24.27
CA ASP A 95 15.58 -0.99 25.63
C ASP A 95 14.05 -0.96 25.70
N ALA A 96 13.39 -0.35 24.71
CA ALA A 96 11.94 -0.36 24.62
C ALA A 96 11.37 -1.79 24.49
N ILE A 97 12.02 -2.62 23.67
CA ILE A 97 11.65 -4.04 23.54
C ILE A 97 11.90 -4.78 24.85
N ASN A 98 13.04 -4.55 25.52
CA ASN A 98 13.37 -5.19 26.79
C ASN A 98 12.37 -4.83 27.90
N GLU A 99 11.96 -3.56 27.99
CA GLU A 99 10.95 -3.07 28.93
C GLU A 99 9.60 -3.75 28.69
N VAL A 100 9.13 -3.80 27.44
CA VAL A 100 7.87 -4.49 27.10
C VAL A 100 8.00 -6.00 27.31
N SER A 101 9.17 -6.59 27.07
CA SER A 101 9.46 -8.00 27.33
C SER A 101 9.35 -8.38 28.81
N ALA A 102 9.53 -7.43 29.73
CA ALA A 102 9.43 -7.68 31.17
C ALA A 102 7.97 -7.79 31.65
N ARG A 103 7.00 -7.25 30.90
CA ARG A 103 5.57 -7.29 31.26
C ARG A 103 5.02 -8.70 31.15
N ALA A 104 4.08 -9.07 32.03
CA ALA A 104 3.29 -10.27 31.87
C ALA A 104 2.44 -10.19 30.58
N PRO A 105 2.27 -11.28 29.83
CA PRO A 105 1.34 -11.31 28.71
C PRO A 105 -0.12 -11.20 29.21
N ASP A 106 -0.97 -10.59 28.40
CA ASP A 106 -2.41 -10.56 28.61
C ASP A 106 -3.08 -11.90 28.25
N ALA A 107 -4.41 -11.97 28.35
CA ALA A 107 -5.19 -13.17 28.06
C ALA A 107 -5.03 -13.66 26.60
N ASN A 108 -4.61 -12.79 25.68
CA ASN A 108 -4.38 -13.10 24.27
C ASN A 108 -2.90 -13.37 23.97
N GLY A 109 -2.03 -13.37 24.99
CA GLY A 109 -0.60 -13.60 24.86
C GLY A 109 0.22 -12.34 24.54
N TYR A 110 -0.37 -11.14 24.53
CA TYR A 110 0.33 -9.90 24.22
C TYR A 110 0.89 -9.22 25.47
N ARG A 111 2.15 -8.80 25.40
CA ARG A 111 2.82 -7.99 26.43
C ARG A 111 2.61 -6.49 26.19
N GLY A 112 2.40 -6.11 24.92
CA GLY A 112 2.08 -4.75 24.50
C GLY A 112 2.75 -4.36 23.17
N ALA A 113 2.42 -3.17 22.68
CA ALA A 113 3.03 -2.58 21.50
C ALA A 113 4.06 -1.48 21.86
N VAL A 114 5.20 -1.50 21.17
CA VAL A 114 6.17 -0.40 21.11
C VAL A 114 5.84 0.44 19.89
N LEU A 115 5.47 1.71 20.09
CA LEU A 115 5.24 2.67 19.02
C LEU A 115 6.53 3.46 18.76
N LEU A 116 7.02 3.36 17.53
CA LEU A 116 8.05 4.22 16.97
C LEU A 116 7.35 5.43 16.36
N LYS A 117 7.60 6.61 16.93
CA LYS A 117 7.18 7.87 16.33
C LYS A 117 7.86 8.04 14.97
N LYS A 118 7.21 8.75 14.06
CA LYS A 118 7.76 9.08 12.74
C LYS A 118 9.19 9.63 12.86
N GLY A 119 10.05 9.23 11.92
CA GLY A 119 11.46 9.60 11.92
C GLY A 119 12.36 8.47 11.45
N LYS A 120 13.66 8.78 11.37
CA LYS A 120 14.70 7.88 10.86
C LYS A 120 15.49 7.29 12.02
N TYR A 121 15.41 5.97 12.18
CA TYR A 121 16.10 5.21 13.21
C TYR A 121 17.31 4.52 12.58
N LEU A 122 18.51 5.00 12.89
CA LEU A 122 19.75 4.38 12.42
C LEU A 122 20.10 3.17 13.30
N VAL A 123 20.32 2.01 12.70
CA VAL A 123 20.61 0.77 13.43
C VAL A 123 21.87 0.12 12.83
N PRO A 124 23.05 0.24 13.46
CA PRO A 124 24.27 -0.37 12.97
C PRO A 124 24.34 -1.89 13.19
N GLY A 125 23.58 -2.41 14.16
CA GLY A 125 23.54 -3.80 14.55
C GLY A 125 22.17 -4.44 14.37
N THR A 126 21.76 -5.25 15.34
CA THR A 126 20.57 -6.10 15.25
C THR A 126 19.61 -5.82 16.40
N ILE A 127 18.36 -5.53 16.06
CA ILE A 127 17.25 -5.48 17.02
C ILE A 127 16.77 -6.91 17.30
N ARG A 128 16.79 -7.33 18.56
CA ARG A 128 16.39 -8.67 18.99
C ARG A 128 15.09 -8.63 19.77
N ILE A 129 14.11 -9.42 19.33
CA ILE A 129 12.86 -9.70 20.05
C ILE A 129 12.94 -11.14 20.52
N THR A 130 13.22 -11.36 21.81
CA THR A 130 13.45 -12.69 22.38
C THR A 130 12.23 -13.29 23.08
N LYS A 131 11.15 -12.51 23.23
CA LYS A 131 9.89 -12.97 23.84
C LYS A 131 8.70 -12.72 22.92
N ASN A 132 7.77 -13.66 22.95
CA ASN A 132 6.48 -13.54 22.26
C ASN A 132 5.61 -12.44 22.87
N GLY A 133 4.61 -11.99 22.10
CA GLY A 133 3.59 -11.04 22.55
C GLY A 133 3.97 -9.57 22.38
N ILE A 134 5.06 -9.26 21.68
CA ILE A 134 5.54 -7.89 21.48
C ILE A 134 5.20 -7.47 20.06
N VAL A 135 4.60 -6.30 19.91
CA VAL A 135 4.29 -5.70 18.61
C VAL A 135 5.12 -4.44 18.43
N ILE A 136 5.80 -4.30 17.30
CA ILE A 136 6.45 -3.04 16.90
C ILE A 136 5.55 -2.33 15.90
N ARG A 137 5.26 -1.05 16.16
CA ARG A 137 4.42 -0.21 15.30
C ARG A 137 5.16 1.04 14.89
N GLY A 138 4.96 1.47 13.64
CA GLY A 138 5.42 2.76 13.15
C GLY A 138 4.24 3.67 12.79
N GLU A 139 4.54 4.95 12.60
CA GLU A 139 3.64 5.97 12.09
C GLU A 139 3.79 6.14 10.57
N GLY A 140 3.18 5.24 9.80
CA GLY A 140 3.12 5.32 8.33
C GLY A 140 4.37 4.79 7.60
N ASN A 141 4.19 4.45 6.32
CA ASN A 141 5.19 3.85 5.43
C ASN A 141 5.72 4.81 4.34
N THR A 142 5.44 6.11 4.47
CA THR A 142 5.94 7.14 3.54
C THR A 142 7.33 7.62 3.95
N ALA A 143 7.97 8.45 3.12
CA ALA A 143 9.26 9.09 3.46
C ALA A 143 9.20 9.93 4.75
N ASN A 144 8.02 10.41 5.14
CA ASN A 144 7.78 11.17 6.37
C ASN A 144 7.27 10.30 7.53
N GLY A 145 7.19 8.98 7.32
CA GLY A 145 6.73 8.01 8.29
C GLY A 145 7.84 7.48 9.19
N THR A 146 7.72 6.22 9.60
CA THR A 146 8.76 5.54 10.38
C THR A 146 9.71 4.81 9.45
N CYS A 147 11.00 5.13 9.52
CA CYS A 147 12.03 4.49 8.70
C CYS A 147 13.12 3.91 9.61
N ILE A 148 13.26 2.59 9.61
CA ILE A 148 14.39 1.90 10.26
C ILE A 148 15.43 1.65 9.18
N VAL A 149 16.64 2.17 9.38
CA VAL A 149 17.73 2.07 8.42
C VAL A 149 18.84 1.24 9.04
N ALA A 150 19.05 0.05 8.50
CA ALA A 150 20.25 -0.72 8.76
C ALA A 150 21.45 0.02 8.15
N ILE A 151 22.42 0.37 8.99
CA ILE A 151 23.67 1.00 8.57
C ILE A 151 24.84 0.06 8.86
N ALA A 152 25.97 0.23 8.17
CA ALA A 152 27.16 -0.51 8.50
C ALA A 152 27.66 -0.09 9.90
N ALA A 153 28.04 -1.06 10.73
CA ALA A 153 28.85 -0.78 11.91
C ALA A 153 30.23 -0.31 11.42
N TYR A 154 30.62 0.91 11.75
CA TYR A 154 32.00 1.36 11.58
C TYR A 154 32.81 0.77 12.75
N TRP A 155 33.71 -0.16 12.44
CA TRP A 155 34.71 -0.72 13.37
C TRP A 155 35.94 0.19 13.42
#